data_AF-A0A3M0XPR9-F1
#
_entry.id   AF-A0A3M0XPR9-F1
#
_cell.length_a   1.000
_cell.length_b   1.000
_cell.length_c   1.000
_cell.angle_alpha   90.00
_cell.angle_beta   90.00
_cell.angle_gamma   90.00
#
_symmetry.space_group_name_H-M   'P 1'
#
loop_
_entity.id
_entity.type
_entity.pdbx_description
1 polymer ?
#
loop_
_entity_poly.entity_id
_entity_poly.type
_entity_poly.pdbx_seq_one_letter_code
_entity_poly.pdbx_strand_id
1 'polypeptide(L)'
;MFDLPDGMRGRQAYFVLKRQFTGLDEDEAVAAQEDPKKVVTEEQVPYTLCLRCGAITEGSKVNPGCNCPSNERIVVYHVDLQNKPELTRCVACGARSSRNIVHRFLTGQDAPVSVLATALYQNLPPADDEEMEDKPGQGRKLLAFADSRQDAAFFAPYMERTYNQLLRRRLILKTLLDDEVGRTGRLRVQDLVDRLLRQAEAVGQFTQKQSYDERRRTVSTWLMQELIAWDRRISLEGLGLVRFRLVRPDGWVPPQPLLEAPWNLSPDEVWQLLELLLDTLRQQGAITYPPNVDPRDEVFAPRNRPFYMRENQADAKKGIFSWLPSRGSNRRLEIMRKLLAQSAALPEEEQKRLATEALRGIWHHLTAPTSVWREHLPAENLSRQGIVHRISHLFWEVVPVEESERNCYRCTHCRSVFH
;
A
#
# COMPACT_ATOMS: atom_id res chain seq x y z
N MET A 1 15.47 -19.48 28.86
CA MET A 1 14.03 -19.72 29.07
C MET A 1 13.51 -18.47 29.77
N PHE A 2 12.74 -17.64 29.08
CA PHE A 2 12.32 -16.33 29.61
C PHE A 2 11.25 -16.56 30.69
N ASP A 3 11.49 -16.12 31.92
CA ASP A 3 10.48 -16.16 32.98
C ASP A 3 9.45 -15.04 32.70
N LEU A 4 8.35 -15.44 32.08
CA LEU A 4 7.17 -14.61 31.90
C LEU A 4 6.28 -14.70 33.16
N PRO A 5 5.52 -13.65 33.49
CA PRO A 5 4.47 -13.70 34.51
C PRO A 5 3.55 -14.91 34.29
N ASP A 6 3.05 -15.52 35.37
CA ASP A 6 2.33 -16.81 35.33
C ASP A 6 1.11 -16.85 34.37
N GLY A 7 0.55 -15.69 34.00
CA GLY A 7 -0.54 -15.58 33.00
C GLY A 7 -0.12 -15.60 31.53
N MET A 8 1.17 -15.48 31.21
CA MET A 8 1.70 -15.36 29.83
C MET A 8 2.49 -16.58 29.36
N ARG A 9 2.74 -17.56 30.23
CA ARG A 9 3.51 -18.76 29.88
C ARG A 9 2.77 -19.58 28.81
N GLY A 10 3.45 -19.85 27.69
CA GLY A 10 2.91 -20.65 26.58
C GLY A 10 2.03 -19.89 25.58
N ARG A 11 1.83 -18.57 25.73
CA ARG A 11 1.08 -17.72 24.79
C ARG A 11 2.00 -16.71 24.10
N GLN A 12 1.63 -16.28 22.89
CA GLN A 12 2.33 -15.19 22.22
C GLN A 12 2.07 -13.87 22.94
N ALA A 13 3.11 -13.09 23.17
CA ALA A 13 3.05 -11.74 23.73
C ALA A 13 3.78 -10.76 22.79
N TYR A 14 3.24 -9.55 22.67
CA TYR A 14 3.74 -8.54 21.74
C TYR A 14 4.30 -7.36 22.52
N PHE A 15 5.53 -6.95 22.21
CA PHE A 15 6.20 -5.83 22.86
C PHE A 15 6.72 -4.84 21.82
N VAL A 16 6.64 -3.54 22.13
CA VAL A 16 7.25 -2.47 21.35
C VAL A 16 8.33 -1.73 22.15
N LEU A 17 9.39 -1.29 21.47
CA LEU A 17 10.56 -0.67 22.10
C LEU A 17 10.33 0.78 22.57
N LYS A 18 9.31 1.44 22.01
CA LYS A 18 8.91 2.80 22.36
C LYS A 18 7.41 2.83 22.51
N ARG A 19 6.91 3.66 23.43
CA ARG A 19 5.47 3.92 23.52
C ARG A 19 5.03 4.54 22.21
N GLN A 20 4.07 3.92 21.55
CA GLN A 20 3.57 4.35 20.25
C GLN A 20 2.06 4.52 20.37
N PHE A 21 1.56 5.74 20.23
CA PHE A 21 0.11 5.96 20.27
C PHE A 21 -0.35 6.36 18.86
N THR A 22 -0.72 5.37 18.05
CA THR A 22 -1.40 5.67 16.79
C THR A 22 -2.90 5.64 17.04
N GLY A 23 -3.56 6.78 16.80
CA GLY A 23 -5.01 6.86 16.77
C GLY A 23 -5.62 5.89 15.73
N LEU A 24 -6.93 5.70 15.81
CA LEU A 24 -7.65 4.93 14.79
C LEU A 24 -7.49 5.60 13.42
N ASP A 25 -6.96 4.87 12.44
CA ASP A 25 -7.07 5.23 11.02
C ASP A 25 -8.38 4.64 10.48
N GLU A 26 -9.31 5.54 10.10
CA GLU A 26 -10.64 5.17 9.60
C GLU A 26 -10.58 4.45 8.24
N ASP A 27 -9.64 4.82 7.36
CA ASP A 27 -9.52 4.21 6.04
C ASP A 27 -9.03 2.77 6.15
N GLU A 28 -8.03 2.53 7.01
CA GLU A 28 -7.55 1.16 7.26
C GLU A 28 -8.66 0.28 7.84
N ALA A 29 -9.50 0.81 8.75
CA ALA A 29 -10.64 0.08 9.28
C ALA A 29 -11.67 -0.27 8.18
N VAL A 30 -12.02 0.69 7.32
CA VAL A 30 -12.92 0.47 6.18
C VAL A 30 -12.34 -0.58 5.23
N ALA A 31 -11.05 -0.49 4.92
CA ALA A 31 -10.36 -1.44 4.04
C ALA A 31 -10.36 -2.87 4.61
N ALA A 32 -10.23 -2.99 5.93
CA ALA A 32 -10.31 -4.25 6.68
C ALA A 32 -11.76 -4.74 6.92
N GLN A 33 -12.79 -4.02 6.44
CA GLN A 33 -14.20 -4.30 6.70
C GLN A 33 -14.61 -4.22 8.18
N GLU A 34 -13.86 -3.47 8.98
CA GLU A 34 -14.16 -3.23 10.38
C GLU A 34 -14.91 -1.91 10.55
N ASP A 35 -15.99 -1.93 11.34
CA ASP A 35 -16.72 -0.71 11.68
C ASP A 35 -15.82 0.21 12.53
N PRO A 36 -15.45 1.41 12.03
CA PRO A 36 -14.58 2.33 12.76
C PRO A 36 -15.12 2.67 14.16
N LYS A 37 -16.45 2.64 14.34
CA LYS A 37 -17.09 2.92 15.64
C LYS A 37 -16.91 1.79 16.66
N LYS A 38 -16.48 0.60 16.24
CA LYS A 38 -16.27 -0.56 17.11
C LYS A 38 -14.79 -0.85 17.36
N VAL A 39 -13.88 -0.14 16.69
CA VAL A 39 -12.44 -0.36 16.89
C VAL A 39 -12.03 0.23 18.24
N VAL A 40 -11.53 -0.65 19.11
CA VAL A 40 -10.86 -0.28 20.36
C VAL A 40 -9.36 -0.16 20.11
N THR A 41 -8.71 0.83 20.72
CA THR A 41 -7.26 1.00 20.63
C THR A 41 -6.59 0.10 21.67
N GLU A 42 -5.60 -0.66 21.23
CA GLU A 42 -4.81 -1.53 22.09
C GLU A 42 -4.04 -0.72 23.14
N GLU A 43 -4.18 -1.08 24.42
CA GLU A 43 -3.45 -0.42 25.50
C GLU A 43 -1.98 -0.88 25.56
N GLN A 44 -1.11 0.01 26.01
CA GLN A 44 0.33 -0.26 26.13
C GLN A 44 0.79 -0.13 27.58
N VAL A 45 1.12 -1.28 28.17
CA VAL A 45 1.56 -1.39 29.56
C VAL A 45 3.08 -1.45 29.59
N PRO A 46 3.79 -0.63 30.39
CA PRO A 46 5.24 -0.66 30.46
C PRO A 46 5.74 -1.90 31.19
N TYR A 47 6.82 -2.50 30.67
CA TYR A 47 7.57 -3.60 31.25
C TYR A 47 9.06 -3.25 31.25
N THR A 48 9.81 -3.81 32.19
CA THR A 48 11.27 -3.74 32.21
C THR A 48 11.85 -5.08 31.79
N LEU A 49 12.64 -5.07 30.70
CA LEU A 49 13.32 -6.24 30.15
C LEU A 49 14.83 -6.15 30.44
N CYS A 50 15.39 -7.21 31.00
CA CYS A 50 16.84 -7.40 31.11
C CYS A 50 17.39 -7.97 29.80
N LEU A 51 18.31 -7.25 29.14
CA LEU A 51 18.92 -7.67 27.88
C LEU A 51 19.90 -8.85 28.04
N ARG A 52 20.40 -9.10 29.25
CA ARG A 52 21.39 -10.16 29.52
C ARG A 52 20.77 -11.52 29.77
N CYS A 53 19.76 -11.60 30.64
CA CYS A 53 19.12 -12.86 31.00
C CYS A 53 17.70 -13.02 30.45
N GLY A 54 17.11 -11.95 29.91
CA GLY A 54 15.74 -11.97 29.39
C GLY A 54 14.64 -11.87 30.45
N ALA A 55 14.97 -11.72 31.74
CA ALA A 55 13.97 -11.49 32.77
C ALA A 55 13.13 -10.26 32.46
N ILE A 56 11.81 -10.37 32.61
CA ILE A 56 10.85 -9.33 32.25
C ILE A 56 9.79 -9.20 33.34
N THR A 57 9.47 -7.96 33.74
CA THR A 57 8.42 -7.69 34.71
C THR A 57 7.65 -6.42 34.36
N GLU A 58 6.42 -6.32 34.83
CA GLU A 58 5.59 -5.13 34.65
C GLU A 58 6.15 -3.95 35.44
N GLY A 59 6.14 -2.77 34.83
CA GLY A 59 6.63 -1.52 35.43
C GLY A 59 7.80 -0.90 34.66
N SER A 60 7.97 0.41 34.86
CA SER A 60 9.08 1.16 34.28
C SER A 60 10.27 1.22 35.24
N LYS A 61 11.47 0.85 34.77
CA LYS A 61 12.73 0.92 35.53
C LYS A 61 12.71 0.10 36.83
N VAL A 62 11.95 -0.99 36.86
CA VAL A 62 11.87 -1.91 38.01
C VAL A 62 12.88 -3.05 37.86
N ASN A 63 13.24 -3.72 38.96
CA ASN A 63 14.07 -4.92 38.87
C ASN A 63 13.22 -6.11 38.40
N PRO A 64 13.53 -6.76 37.26
CA PRO A 64 12.77 -7.91 36.78
C PRO A 64 13.04 -9.22 37.56
N GLY A 65 13.51 -9.13 38.81
CA GLY A 65 13.81 -10.28 39.65
C GLY A 65 15.12 -10.99 39.26
N CYS A 66 16.10 -10.26 38.70
CA CYS A 66 17.38 -10.83 38.28
C CYS A 66 18.59 -10.10 38.91
N ASN A 67 19.72 -10.81 38.99
CA ASN A 67 20.99 -10.29 39.51
C ASN A 67 21.88 -9.67 38.42
N CYS A 68 21.36 -9.41 37.23
CA CYS A 68 22.12 -8.76 36.15
C CYS A 68 22.31 -7.26 36.43
N PRO A 69 23.41 -6.65 35.95
CA PRO A 69 23.65 -5.21 36.03
C PRO A 69 22.46 -4.36 35.56
N SER A 70 22.24 -3.21 36.19
CA SER A 70 21.10 -2.33 35.88
C SER A 70 21.21 -1.58 34.55
N ASN A 71 22.43 -1.39 34.05
CA ASN A 71 22.71 -0.72 32.77
C ASN A 71 22.31 -1.54 31.54
N GLU A 72 21.98 -2.82 31.70
CA GLU A 72 21.55 -3.72 30.63
C GLU A 72 20.02 -3.92 30.62
N ARG A 73 19.26 -2.94 31.13
CA ARG A 73 17.80 -3.01 31.23
C ARG A 73 17.16 -1.95 30.35
N ILE A 74 16.11 -2.33 29.63
CA ILE A 74 15.32 -1.42 28.79
C ILE A 74 13.85 -1.46 29.19
N VAL A 75 13.15 -0.36 28.94
CA VAL A 75 11.68 -0.34 29.03
C VAL A 75 11.11 -0.77 27.68
N VAL A 76 10.22 -1.75 27.71
CA VAL A 76 9.42 -2.19 26.57
C VAL A 76 7.95 -2.04 26.92
N TYR A 77 7.06 -2.01 25.93
CA TYR A 77 5.63 -1.82 26.17
C TYR A 77 4.88 -3.04 25.65
N HIS A 78 4.23 -3.77 26.55
CA HIS A 78 3.34 -4.87 26.21
C HIS A 78 2.08 -4.32 25.57
N VAL A 79 1.68 -4.89 24.43
CA VAL A 79 0.45 -4.55 23.73
C VAL A 79 -0.66 -5.48 24.22
N ASP A 80 -1.65 -4.93 24.94
CA ASP A 80 -2.81 -5.70 25.36
C ASP A 80 -3.75 -5.95 24.18
N LEU A 81 -3.95 -7.22 23.86
CA LEU A 81 -4.79 -7.67 22.76
C LEU A 81 -6.29 -7.71 23.12
N GLN A 82 -6.68 -7.45 24.36
CA GLN A 82 -8.08 -7.44 24.81
C GLN A 82 -8.83 -8.72 24.38
N ASN A 83 -8.22 -9.88 24.63
CA ASN A 83 -8.70 -11.22 24.25
C ASN A 83 -8.69 -11.55 22.74
N LYS A 84 -8.14 -10.70 21.87
CA LYS A 84 -7.87 -11.09 20.48
C LYS A 84 -6.73 -12.13 20.43
N PRO A 85 -6.80 -13.13 19.51
CA PRO A 85 -5.80 -14.18 19.44
C PRO A 85 -4.44 -13.70 18.91
N GLU A 86 -4.44 -12.68 18.04
CA GLU A 86 -3.24 -12.16 17.37
C GLU A 86 -3.31 -10.63 17.23
N LEU A 87 -2.16 -9.99 17.07
CA LEU A 87 -2.07 -8.56 16.77
C LEU A 87 -2.29 -8.33 15.27
N THR A 88 -3.44 -7.83 14.88
CA THR A 88 -3.80 -7.58 13.46
C THR A 88 -3.59 -6.14 13.01
N ARG A 89 -3.23 -5.24 13.94
CA ARG A 89 -3.03 -3.81 13.71
C ARG A 89 -1.68 -3.36 14.24
N CYS A 90 -0.96 -2.55 13.45
CA CYS A 90 0.29 -1.96 13.88
C CYS A 90 0.02 -0.79 14.83
N VAL A 91 0.51 -0.86 16.07
CA VAL A 91 0.37 0.22 17.07
C VAL A 91 1.20 1.48 16.76
N ALA A 92 2.12 1.41 15.79
CA ALA A 92 3.01 2.51 15.39
C ALA A 92 2.59 3.27 14.14
N CYS A 93 1.87 2.62 13.19
CA CYS A 93 1.42 3.28 11.96
C CYS A 93 -0.05 3.04 11.61
N GLY A 94 -0.78 2.24 12.38
CA GLY A 94 -2.19 1.96 12.15
C GLY A 94 -2.51 0.96 11.03
N ALA A 95 -1.50 0.52 10.26
CA ALA A 95 -1.66 -0.48 9.20
C ALA A 95 -2.34 -1.76 9.73
N ARG A 96 -3.14 -2.40 8.88
CA ARG A 96 -3.92 -3.60 9.24
C ARG A 96 -3.63 -4.79 8.34
N SER A 97 -3.79 -5.98 8.92
CA SER A 97 -3.77 -7.26 8.23
C SER A 97 -4.98 -8.07 8.68
N SER A 98 -5.51 -8.93 7.80
CA SER A 98 -6.55 -9.89 8.17
C SER A 98 -6.02 -11.04 9.04
N ARG A 99 -4.69 -11.14 9.18
CA ARG A 99 -3.95 -12.09 10.03
C ARG A 99 -3.00 -11.30 10.94
N ASN A 100 -2.18 -12.01 11.73
CA ASN A 100 -1.07 -11.40 12.45
C ASN A 100 -0.28 -10.42 11.56
N ILE A 101 -0.09 -9.19 12.03
CA ILE A 101 0.71 -8.16 11.35
C ILE A 101 2.20 -8.23 11.75
N VAL A 102 2.50 -8.88 12.88
CA VAL A 102 3.86 -9.05 13.37
C VAL A 102 4.28 -10.48 13.11
N HIS A 103 5.19 -10.65 12.15
CA HIS A 103 5.76 -11.95 11.83
C HIS A 103 7.12 -12.12 12.49
N ARG A 104 7.48 -13.36 12.84
CA ARG A 104 8.85 -13.68 13.23
C ARG A 104 9.78 -13.42 12.05
N PHE A 105 10.96 -12.88 12.32
CA PHE A 105 12.01 -12.75 11.32
C PHE A 105 12.65 -14.13 11.10
N LEU A 106 11.95 -14.96 10.33
CA LEU A 106 12.44 -16.25 9.88
C LEU A 106 12.84 -16.10 8.42
N THR A 107 14.05 -16.54 8.07
CA THR A 107 14.37 -16.86 6.69
C THR A 107 13.50 -18.06 6.32
N GLY A 108 12.32 -17.81 5.76
CA GLY A 108 11.42 -18.86 5.30
C GLY A 108 12.12 -19.74 4.25
N GLN A 109 11.62 -20.95 4.03
CA GLN A 109 12.18 -21.83 2.99
C GLN A 109 11.80 -21.34 1.60
N ASP A 110 10.57 -20.90 1.37
CA ASP A 110 10.07 -20.61 0.02
C ASP A 110 10.63 -19.33 -0.60
N ALA A 111 10.66 -18.22 0.15
CA ALA A 111 10.99 -16.90 -0.43
C ALA A 111 12.47 -16.82 -0.91
N PRO A 112 13.48 -17.18 -0.10
CA PRO A 112 14.88 -17.20 -0.55
C PRO A 112 15.10 -18.20 -1.67
N VAL A 113 14.49 -19.39 -1.60
CA VAL A 113 14.63 -20.42 -2.64
C VAL A 113 13.98 -19.97 -3.95
N SER A 114 12.83 -19.30 -3.92
CA SER A 114 12.19 -18.74 -5.13
C SER A 114 13.08 -17.68 -5.79
N VAL A 115 13.73 -16.82 -5.01
CA VAL A 115 14.69 -15.83 -5.52
C VAL A 115 15.89 -16.52 -6.17
N LEU A 116 16.50 -17.50 -5.48
CA LEU A 116 17.63 -18.26 -6.02
C LEU A 116 17.24 -19.03 -7.28
N ALA A 117 16.10 -19.73 -7.25
CA ALA A 117 15.59 -20.49 -8.38
C ALA A 117 15.36 -19.60 -9.60
N THR A 118 14.72 -18.44 -9.40
CA THR A 118 14.49 -17.45 -10.46
C THR A 118 15.80 -16.92 -11.04
N ALA A 119 16.75 -16.53 -10.18
CA ALA A 119 18.04 -15.99 -10.62
C ALA A 119 18.87 -17.04 -11.37
N LEU A 120 18.93 -18.27 -10.85
CA LEU A 120 19.66 -19.37 -11.47
C LEU A 120 19.03 -19.79 -12.80
N TYR A 121 17.70 -19.94 -12.84
CA TYR A 121 16.97 -20.34 -14.05
C TYR A 121 17.28 -19.44 -15.25
N GLN A 122 17.36 -18.12 -15.03
CA GLN A 122 17.68 -17.15 -16.08
C GLN A 122 19.11 -17.28 -16.62
N ASN A 123 20.03 -17.88 -15.85
CA ASN A 123 21.42 -18.09 -16.25
C ASN A 123 21.68 -19.50 -16.81
N LEU A 124 20.67 -20.37 -16.85
CA LEU A 124 20.83 -21.70 -17.43
C LEU A 124 20.94 -21.61 -18.97
N PRO A 125 21.75 -22.47 -19.60
CA PRO A 125 21.75 -22.60 -21.05
C PRO A 125 20.39 -23.16 -21.53
N PRO A 126 20.00 -22.90 -22.79
CA PRO A 126 18.91 -23.62 -23.45
C PRO A 126 19.08 -25.13 -23.34
N ALA A 127 18.00 -25.89 -23.50
CA ALA A 127 18.11 -27.34 -23.66
C ALA A 127 18.79 -27.69 -24.98
N ASP A 128 19.56 -28.78 -24.99
CA ASP A 128 20.25 -29.28 -26.19
C ASP A 128 19.29 -29.91 -27.21
N ASP A 129 18.07 -30.27 -26.79
CA ASP A 129 17.06 -30.91 -27.64
C ASP A 129 16.34 -29.88 -28.54
N GLU A 130 16.43 -30.04 -29.86
CA GLU A 130 15.74 -29.19 -30.85
C GLU A 130 14.21 -29.14 -30.62
N GLU A 131 13.60 -30.25 -30.17
CA GLU A 131 12.16 -30.30 -29.83
C GLU A 131 11.76 -29.37 -28.67
N MET A 132 12.74 -28.89 -27.90
CA MET A 132 12.53 -28.03 -26.74
C MET A 132 12.76 -26.54 -27.04
N GLU A 133 13.21 -26.19 -28.24
CA GLU A 133 13.49 -24.81 -28.65
C GLU A 133 12.23 -23.92 -28.56
N ASP A 134 11.08 -24.45 -28.98
CA ASP A 134 9.79 -23.76 -28.96
C ASP A 134 9.13 -23.73 -27.56
N LYS A 135 9.73 -24.36 -26.54
CA LYS A 135 9.19 -24.35 -25.17
C LYS A 135 9.57 -23.05 -24.45
N PRO A 136 8.77 -22.61 -23.46
CA PRO A 136 9.14 -21.48 -22.60
C PRO A 136 10.56 -21.62 -22.05
N GLY A 137 11.34 -20.55 -22.18
CA GLY A 137 12.75 -20.56 -21.78
C GLY A 137 13.64 -21.49 -22.61
N GLN A 138 13.26 -21.84 -23.85
CA GLN A 138 14.01 -22.74 -24.75
C GLN A 138 14.34 -24.08 -24.07
N GLY A 139 13.36 -24.63 -23.35
CA GLY A 139 13.51 -25.93 -22.72
C GLY A 139 14.34 -25.97 -21.45
N ARG A 140 14.78 -24.82 -20.90
CA ARG A 140 15.52 -24.76 -19.63
C ARG A 140 14.79 -25.54 -18.53
N LYS A 141 15.53 -26.40 -17.83
CA LYS A 141 15.04 -27.24 -16.72
C LYS A 141 15.76 -26.86 -15.44
N LEU A 142 14.99 -26.59 -14.38
CA LEU A 142 15.51 -26.44 -13.01
C LEU A 142 14.76 -27.43 -12.12
N LEU A 143 15.53 -28.25 -11.39
CA LEU A 143 15.00 -29.18 -10.39
C LEU A 143 15.22 -28.60 -9.00
N ALA A 144 14.14 -28.45 -8.23
CA ALA A 144 14.17 -28.05 -6.84
C ALA A 144 13.70 -29.22 -5.96
N PHE A 145 14.48 -29.54 -4.93
CA PHE A 145 14.16 -30.58 -3.95
C PHE A 145 13.57 -29.95 -2.69
N ALA A 146 12.59 -30.62 -2.09
CA ALA A 146 11.98 -30.23 -0.82
C ALA A 146 11.93 -31.43 0.12
N ASP A 147 12.02 -31.17 1.43
CA ASP A 147 12.07 -32.21 2.46
C ASP A 147 10.73 -32.95 2.65
N SER A 148 9.62 -32.39 2.14
CA SER A 148 8.31 -33.03 2.17
C SER A 148 7.49 -32.81 0.90
N ARG A 149 6.50 -33.68 0.67
CA ARG A 149 5.53 -33.54 -0.43
C ARG A 149 4.65 -32.30 -0.28
N GLN A 150 4.35 -31.90 0.96
CA GLN A 150 3.52 -30.73 1.24
C GLN A 150 4.28 -29.45 0.88
N ASP A 151 5.55 -29.37 1.23
CA ASP A 151 6.41 -28.22 0.91
C ASP A 151 6.61 -28.11 -0.60
N ALA A 152 6.86 -29.23 -1.29
CA ALA A 152 6.94 -29.25 -2.76
C ALA A 152 5.65 -28.76 -3.44
N ALA A 153 4.48 -29.21 -2.96
CA ALA A 153 3.19 -28.82 -3.51
C ALA A 153 2.85 -27.34 -3.25
N PHE A 154 3.35 -26.76 -2.16
CA PHE A 154 3.18 -25.33 -1.86
C PHE A 154 4.16 -24.44 -2.64
N PHE A 155 5.41 -24.89 -2.79
CA PHE A 155 6.48 -24.11 -3.40
C PHE A 155 6.21 -23.79 -4.88
N ALA A 156 5.75 -24.77 -5.67
CA ALA A 156 5.49 -24.58 -7.11
C ALA A 156 4.52 -23.41 -7.41
N PRO A 157 3.28 -23.36 -6.86
CA PRO A 157 2.38 -22.24 -7.09
C PRO A 157 2.86 -20.94 -6.44
N TYR A 158 3.63 -21.01 -5.34
CA TYR A 158 4.26 -19.83 -4.75
C TYR A 158 5.30 -19.21 -5.70
N MET A 159 6.18 -20.02 -6.27
CA MET A 159 7.21 -19.60 -7.23
C MET A 159 6.56 -19.05 -8.50
N GLU A 160 5.58 -19.75 -9.07
CA GLU A 160 4.86 -19.28 -10.27
C GLU A 160 4.24 -17.90 -10.04
N ARG A 161 3.51 -17.72 -8.92
CA ARG A 161 2.87 -16.45 -8.58
C ARG A 161 3.89 -15.32 -8.41
N THR A 162 4.96 -15.55 -7.63
CA THR A 162 5.97 -14.53 -7.35
C THR A 162 6.79 -14.18 -8.59
N TYR A 163 7.15 -15.17 -9.41
CA TYR A 163 7.85 -14.96 -10.68
C TYR A 163 7.01 -14.17 -11.67
N ASN A 164 5.76 -14.57 -11.90
CA ASN A 164 4.86 -13.89 -12.83
C ASN A 164 4.58 -12.44 -12.40
N GLN A 165 4.53 -12.18 -11.10
CA GLN A 165 4.40 -10.83 -10.56
C GLN A 165 5.62 -9.95 -10.87
N LEU A 166 6.85 -10.48 -10.76
CA LEU A 166 8.06 -9.76 -11.14
C LEU A 166 8.14 -9.57 -12.66
N LEU A 167 7.80 -10.60 -13.43
CA LEU A 167 7.82 -10.56 -14.88
C LEU A 167 6.89 -9.48 -15.44
N ARG A 168 5.63 -9.42 -15.00
CA ARG A 168 4.69 -8.37 -15.47
C ARG A 168 5.18 -6.95 -15.12
N ARG A 169 5.78 -6.75 -13.94
CA ARG A 169 6.36 -5.46 -13.53
C ARG A 169 7.51 -5.05 -14.43
N ARG A 170 8.42 -6.00 -14.71
CA ARG A 170 9.51 -5.80 -15.66
C ARG A 170 8.97 -5.47 -17.06
N LEU A 171 7.92 -6.14 -17.52
CA LEU A 171 7.31 -5.86 -18.82
C LEU A 171 6.68 -4.47 -18.88
N ILE A 172 5.98 -4.03 -17.84
CA ILE A 172 5.43 -2.66 -17.75
C ILE A 172 6.57 -1.63 -17.84
N LEU A 173 7.62 -1.79 -17.03
CA LEU A 173 8.75 -0.86 -17.03
C LEU A 173 9.49 -0.86 -18.38
N LYS A 174 9.77 -2.04 -18.94
CA LYS A 174 10.39 -2.16 -20.27
C LYS A 174 9.54 -1.49 -21.35
N THR A 175 8.22 -1.67 -21.30
CA THR A 175 7.28 -1.05 -22.25
C THR A 175 7.39 0.48 -22.22
N LEU A 176 7.56 1.07 -21.02
CA LEU A 176 7.76 2.51 -20.87
C LEU A 176 9.11 2.97 -21.39
N LEU A 177 10.18 2.24 -21.05
CA LEU A 177 11.56 2.64 -21.37
C LEU A 177 11.91 2.46 -22.86
N ASP A 178 11.33 1.46 -23.52
CA ASP A 178 11.55 1.22 -24.95
C ASP A 178 10.71 2.17 -25.83
N ASP A 179 9.70 2.83 -25.27
CA ASP A 179 8.86 3.77 -25.99
C ASP A 179 9.37 5.21 -25.83
N GLU A 180 9.50 5.94 -26.95
CA GLU A 180 9.97 7.33 -26.92
C GLU A 180 9.03 8.24 -26.10
N VAL A 181 7.71 8.09 -26.25
CA VAL A 181 6.73 8.88 -25.50
C VAL A 181 6.66 8.41 -24.05
N GLY A 182 6.75 7.09 -23.82
CA GLY A 182 6.83 6.48 -22.48
C GLY A 182 7.95 7.06 -21.63
N ARG A 183 9.16 7.18 -22.19
CA ARG A 183 10.32 7.79 -21.50
C ARG A 183 10.07 9.23 -21.06
N THR A 184 9.28 10.00 -21.80
CA THR A 184 8.95 11.39 -21.43
C THR A 184 7.90 11.50 -20.31
N GLY A 185 7.34 10.38 -19.83
CA GLY A 185 6.32 10.36 -18.77
C GLY A 185 4.98 10.96 -19.20
N ARG A 186 4.67 10.96 -20.50
CA ARG A 186 3.43 11.51 -21.07
C ARG A 186 2.32 10.48 -21.29
N LEU A 187 2.64 9.19 -21.14
CA LEU A 187 1.67 8.12 -21.34
C LEU A 187 0.77 7.97 -20.12
N ARG A 188 -0.53 7.87 -20.36
CA ARG A 188 -1.51 7.52 -19.35
C ARG A 188 -1.66 6.01 -19.23
N VAL A 189 -2.29 5.55 -18.16
CA VAL A 189 -2.51 4.12 -17.89
C VAL A 189 -3.16 3.41 -19.08
N GLN A 190 -4.17 4.01 -19.71
CA GLN A 190 -4.85 3.44 -20.87
C GLN A 190 -3.96 3.34 -22.11
N ASP A 191 -3.00 4.26 -22.28
CA ASP A 191 -2.10 4.27 -23.44
C ASP A 191 -1.11 3.11 -23.39
N LEU A 192 -0.87 2.56 -22.19
CA LEU A 192 0.01 1.41 -21.98
C LEU A 192 -0.63 0.08 -22.37
N VAL A 193 -1.96 -0.02 -22.48
CA VAL A 193 -2.65 -1.30 -22.69
C VAL A 193 -2.16 -2.01 -23.95
N ASP A 194 -2.24 -1.34 -25.11
CA ASP A 194 -1.88 -1.97 -26.39
C ASP A 194 -0.36 -2.09 -26.56
N ARG A 195 0.40 -1.18 -25.94
CA ARG A 195 1.88 -1.22 -25.93
C ARG A 195 2.39 -2.43 -25.15
N LEU A 196 1.83 -2.64 -23.95
CA LEU A 196 2.14 -3.76 -23.07
C LEU A 196 1.64 -5.07 -23.67
N LEU A 197 0.47 -5.08 -24.31
CA LEU A 197 -0.03 -6.25 -25.03
C LEU A 197 0.96 -6.74 -26.09
N ARG A 198 1.44 -5.84 -26.95
CA ARG A 198 2.46 -6.18 -27.97
C ARG A 198 3.75 -6.73 -27.37
N GLN A 199 4.24 -6.11 -26.29
CA GLN A 199 5.45 -6.58 -25.59
C GLN A 199 5.24 -7.95 -24.95
N ALA A 200 4.08 -8.18 -24.34
CA ALA A 200 3.73 -9.47 -23.73
C ALA A 200 3.56 -10.57 -24.79
N GLU A 201 2.96 -10.28 -25.95
CA GLU A 201 2.85 -11.22 -27.06
C GLU A 201 4.22 -11.57 -27.66
N ALA A 202 5.10 -10.57 -27.83
CA ALA A 202 6.44 -10.78 -28.38
C ALA A 202 7.31 -11.70 -27.52
N VAL A 203 7.06 -11.78 -26.21
CA VAL A 203 7.79 -12.68 -25.29
C VAL A 203 7.04 -13.99 -25.01
N GLY A 204 5.96 -14.28 -25.75
CA GLY A 204 5.21 -15.54 -25.59
C GLY A 204 4.45 -15.66 -24.27
N GLN A 205 4.03 -14.55 -23.66
CA GLN A 205 3.36 -14.53 -22.36
C GLN A 205 1.94 -15.16 -22.39
N PHE A 206 1.36 -15.31 -23.59
CA PHE A 206 0.02 -15.82 -23.80
C PHE A 206 0.02 -17.11 -24.61
N THR A 207 -0.92 -18.00 -24.29
CA THR A 207 -1.15 -19.22 -25.05
C THR A 207 -2.00 -18.96 -26.29
N GLN A 208 -1.91 -19.85 -27.28
CA GLN A 208 -2.71 -19.77 -28.51
C GLN A 208 -4.23 -19.76 -28.25
N LYS A 209 -4.69 -20.41 -27.16
CA LYS A 209 -6.12 -20.51 -26.81
C LYS A 209 -6.70 -19.19 -26.31
N GLN A 210 -5.86 -18.28 -25.80
CA GLN A 210 -6.32 -16.99 -25.28
C GLN A 210 -6.63 -16.05 -26.45
N SER A 211 -7.89 -15.63 -26.52
CA SER A 211 -8.39 -14.63 -27.47
C SER A 211 -7.79 -13.25 -27.23
N TYR A 212 -7.92 -12.37 -28.22
CA TYR A 212 -7.47 -10.97 -28.11
C TYR A 212 -8.05 -10.27 -26.86
N ASP A 213 -9.36 -10.41 -26.63
CA ASP A 213 -10.02 -9.76 -25.49
C ASP A 213 -9.56 -10.30 -24.13
N GLU A 214 -9.28 -11.60 -24.03
CA GLU A 214 -8.71 -12.22 -22.82
C GLU A 214 -7.29 -11.72 -22.52
N ARG A 215 -6.47 -11.58 -23.55
CA ARG A 215 -5.11 -11.03 -23.41
C ARG A 215 -5.17 -9.56 -23.02
N ARG A 216 -6.03 -8.78 -23.67
CA ARG A 216 -6.24 -7.36 -23.37
C ARG A 216 -6.76 -7.15 -21.95
N ARG A 217 -7.72 -7.96 -21.48
CA ARG A 217 -8.16 -8.00 -20.08
C ARG A 217 -6.99 -8.25 -19.13
N THR A 218 -6.17 -9.26 -19.42
CA THR A 218 -5.02 -9.61 -18.58
C THR A 218 -4.06 -8.42 -18.39
N VAL A 219 -3.65 -7.74 -19.47
CA VAL A 219 -2.74 -6.59 -19.37
C VAL A 219 -3.40 -5.37 -18.71
N SER A 220 -4.68 -5.11 -18.96
CA SER A 220 -5.43 -4.06 -18.26
C SER A 220 -5.48 -4.33 -16.75
N THR A 221 -5.70 -5.58 -16.36
CA THR A 221 -5.68 -6.00 -14.95
C THR A 221 -4.30 -5.76 -14.31
N TRP A 222 -3.20 -6.09 -15.00
CA TRP A 222 -1.85 -5.82 -14.47
C TRP A 222 -1.60 -4.33 -14.25
N LEU A 223 -2.01 -3.49 -15.19
CA LEU A 223 -1.88 -2.03 -15.06
C LEU A 223 -2.70 -1.49 -13.89
N MET A 224 -3.92 -1.99 -13.69
CA MET A 224 -4.75 -1.60 -12.54
C MET A 224 -4.16 -2.10 -11.21
N GLN A 225 -3.54 -3.28 -11.17
CA GLN A 225 -2.85 -3.77 -9.98
C GLN A 225 -1.65 -2.88 -9.60
N GLU A 226 -0.88 -2.39 -10.58
CA GLU A 226 0.21 -1.44 -10.31
C GLU A 226 -0.30 -0.03 -9.99
N LEU A 227 -1.39 0.43 -10.61
CA LEU A 227 -1.99 1.74 -10.30
C LEU A 227 -2.56 1.80 -8.87
N ILE A 228 -3.03 0.68 -8.32
CA ILE A 228 -3.54 0.63 -6.94
C ILE A 228 -2.41 0.27 -5.96
N ALA A 229 -1.54 -0.65 -6.34
CA ALA A 229 -0.34 -1.08 -5.61
C ALA A 229 -0.59 -1.51 -4.14
N TRP A 230 -1.48 -2.48 -3.90
CA TRP A 230 -1.71 -3.04 -2.55
C TRP A 230 -0.43 -3.52 -1.86
N ASP A 231 0.50 -4.06 -2.63
CA ASP A 231 1.82 -4.50 -2.20
C ASP A 231 2.88 -3.41 -2.46
N ARG A 232 2.56 -2.15 -2.14
CA ARG A 232 3.34 -0.95 -2.43
C ARG A 232 4.85 -1.15 -2.32
N ARG A 233 5.36 -1.76 -1.24
CA ARG A 233 6.79 -1.97 -1.00
C ARG A 233 7.55 -2.65 -2.14
N ILE A 234 6.88 -3.48 -2.92
CA ILE A 234 7.47 -4.24 -4.04
C ILE A 234 6.85 -3.88 -5.39
N SER A 235 5.90 -2.93 -5.42
CA SER A 235 5.36 -2.33 -6.65
C SER A 235 6.40 -1.49 -7.38
N LEU A 236 6.18 -1.22 -8.67
CA LEU A 236 7.07 -0.33 -9.42
C LEU A 236 7.19 1.06 -8.76
N GLU A 237 6.09 1.59 -8.24
CA GLU A 237 6.06 2.90 -7.58
C GLU A 237 6.83 2.90 -6.26
N GLY A 238 6.59 1.90 -5.40
CA GLY A 238 7.25 1.83 -4.10
C GLY A 238 8.71 1.37 -4.14
N LEU A 239 9.17 0.82 -5.28
CA LEU A 239 10.59 0.62 -5.58
C LEU A 239 11.25 1.88 -6.16
N GLY A 240 10.48 2.93 -6.47
CA GLY A 240 10.98 4.15 -7.07
C GLY A 240 11.35 4.01 -8.55
N LEU A 241 10.74 3.06 -9.27
CA LEU A 241 10.99 2.83 -10.71
C LEU A 241 10.02 3.62 -11.59
N VAL A 242 8.82 3.86 -11.08
CA VAL A 242 7.81 4.72 -11.72
C VAL A 242 7.14 5.61 -10.67
N ARG A 243 6.46 6.67 -11.13
CA ARG A 243 5.50 7.47 -10.35
C ARG A 243 4.19 7.51 -11.12
N PHE A 244 3.07 7.37 -10.41
CA PHE A 244 1.77 7.74 -10.98
C PHE A 244 1.51 9.21 -10.72
N ARG A 245 1.46 10.01 -11.79
CA ARG A 245 1.21 11.46 -11.71
C ARG A 245 -0.23 11.75 -12.12
N LEU A 246 -0.96 12.46 -11.28
CA LEU A 246 -2.32 12.88 -11.61
C LEU A 246 -2.28 13.98 -12.68
N VAL A 247 -3.12 13.84 -13.70
CA VAL A 247 -3.29 14.87 -14.73
C VAL A 247 -4.06 16.03 -14.12
N ARG A 248 -3.56 17.25 -14.29
CA ARG A 248 -4.22 18.47 -13.84
C ARG A 248 -5.44 18.75 -14.72
N PRO A 249 -6.64 19.01 -14.13
CA PRO A 249 -7.79 19.43 -14.91
C PRO A 249 -7.52 20.72 -15.68
N ASP A 250 -8.04 20.81 -16.90
CA ASP A 250 -7.98 22.05 -17.68
C ASP A 250 -8.70 23.18 -16.94
N GLY A 251 -8.09 24.36 -16.91
CA GLY A 251 -8.62 25.52 -16.20
C GLY A 251 -8.62 25.41 -14.67
N TRP A 252 -7.89 24.42 -14.11
CA TRP A 252 -7.72 24.34 -12.66
C TRP A 252 -7.06 25.58 -12.08
N VAL A 253 -7.60 26.03 -10.95
CA VAL A 253 -7.06 27.14 -10.14
C VAL A 253 -6.95 26.69 -8.67
N PRO A 254 -5.89 27.09 -7.96
CA PRO A 254 -5.71 26.73 -6.55
C PRO A 254 -6.85 27.27 -5.67
N PRO A 255 -7.37 26.48 -4.72
CA PRO A 255 -8.31 27.00 -3.72
C PRO A 255 -7.67 28.13 -2.91
N GLN A 256 -8.27 29.32 -2.98
CA GLN A 256 -7.78 30.54 -2.34
C GLN A 256 -7.41 30.38 -0.85
N PRO A 257 -8.20 29.68 0.00
CA PRO A 257 -7.86 29.54 1.41
C PRO A 257 -6.52 28.83 1.69
N LEU A 258 -5.99 28.05 0.75
CA LEU A 258 -4.70 27.38 0.90
C LEU A 258 -3.51 28.28 0.55
N LEU A 259 -3.74 29.37 -0.18
CA LEU A 259 -2.72 30.37 -0.50
C LEU A 259 -2.51 31.39 0.63
N GLU A 260 -3.48 31.47 1.54
CA GLU A 260 -3.50 32.43 2.63
C GLU A 260 -3.02 31.82 3.94
N ALA A 261 -2.75 32.66 4.93
CA ALA A 261 -2.40 32.20 6.27
C ALA A 261 -3.51 31.33 6.87
N PRO A 262 -3.16 30.27 7.62
CA PRO A 262 -1.81 29.87 8.03
C PRO A 262 -1.07 28.98 7.02
N TRP A 263 -1.72 28.56 5.92
CA TRP A 263 -1.16 27.60 4.97
C TRP A 263 -0.04 28.20 4.12
N ASN A 264 -0.26 29.41 3.59
CA ASN A 264 0.70 30.18 2.77
C ASN A 264 1.38 29.35 1.66
N LEU A 265 0.65 28.43 1.04
CA LEU A 265 1.20 27.58 0.00
C LEU A 265 1.27 28.32 -1.33
N SER A 266 2.28 28.02 -2.13
CA SER A 266 2.30 28.41 -3.54
C SER A 266 1.28 27.61 -4.36
N PRO A 267 0.85 28.10 -5.54
CA PRO A 267 -0.05 27.35 -6.43
C PRO A 267 0.43 25.92 -6.76
N ASP A 268 1.74 25.72 -6.92
CA ASP A 268 2.32 24.40 -7.21
C ASP A 268 2.32 23.49 -5.97
N GLU A 269 2.57 24.02 -4.77
CA GLU A 269 2.45 23.26 -3.52
C GLU A 269 0.99 22.88 -3.24
N VAL A 270 0.02 23.74 -3.57
CA VAL A 270 -1.41 23.41 -3.50
C VAL A 270 -1.72 22.25 -4.44
N TRP A 271 -1.21 22.27 -5.67
CA TRP A 271 -1.39 21.14 -6.59
C TRP A 271 -0.81 19.84 -6.04
N GLN A 272 0.45 19.87 -5.56
CA GLN A 272 1.12 18.71 -4.96
C GLN A 272 0.36 18.19 -3.74
N LEU A 273 -0.20 19.08 -2.92
CA LEU A 273 -1.04 18.70 -1.78
C LEU A 273 -2.30 17.98 -2.24
N LEU A 274 -3.03 18.52 -3.23
CA LEU A 274 -4.25 17.88 -3.75
C LEU A 274 -3.95 16.49 -4.35
N GLU A 275 -2.88 16.39 -5.13
CA GLU A 275 -2.39 15.12 -5.67
C GLU A 275 -2.09 14.14 -4.55
N LEU A 276 -1.32 14.53 -3.52
CA LEU A 276 -0.99 13.70 -2.37
C LEU A 276 -2.23 13.23 -1.59
N LEU A 277 -3.23 14.10 -1.41
CA LEU A 277 -4.47 13.76 -0.72
C LEU A 277 -5.30 12.73 -1.52
N LEU A 278 -5.43 12.92 -2.83
CA LEU A 278 -6.11 11.98 -3.72
C LEU A 278 -5.35 10.65 -3.83
N ASP A 279 -4.03 10.71 -3.78
CA ASP A 279 -3.16 9.54 -3.79
C ASP A 279 -3.41 8.60 -2.60
N THR A 280 -3.77 9.17 -1.43
CA THR A 280 -4.18 8.37 -0.27
C THR A 280 -5.37 7.48 -0.58
N LEU A 281 -6.26 7.90 -1.48
CA LEU A 281 -7.49 7.18 -1.85
C LEU A 281 -7.26 6.25 -3.04
N ARG A 282 -6.43 6.64 -4.02
CA ARG A 282 -5.95 5.74 -5.08
C ARG A 282 -5.30 4.49 -4.46
N GLN A 283 -4.40 4.69 -3.50
CA GLN A 283 -3.72 3.62 -2.78
C GLN A 283 -4.65 2.80 -1.88
N GLN A 284 -5.88 3.27 -1.64
CA GLN A 284 -6.97 2.53 -0.99
C GLN A 284 -7.97 1.95 -2.00
N GLY A 285 -7.68 2.02 -3.30
CA GLY A 285 -8.47 1.44 -4.38
C GLY A 285 -9.77 2.17 -4.70
N ALA A 286 -9.96 3.39 -4.21
CA ALA A 286 -11.11 4.23 -4.53
C ALA A 286 -11.00 4.85 -5.94
N ILE A 287 -10.80 3.98 -6.93
CA ILE A 287 -10.57 4.31 -8.33
C ILE A 287 -11.60 3.63 -9.23
N THR A 288 -11.88 4.21 -10.38
CA THR A 288 -12.64 3.57 -11.45
C THR A 288 -11.79 2.51 -12.16
N TYR A 289 -12.44 1.62 -12.90
CA TYR A 289 -11.77 0.53 -13.62
C TYR A 289 -12.16 0.59 -15.10
N PRO A 290 -11.27 0.17 -16.02
CA PRO A 290 -11.63 -0.08 -17.41
C PRO A 290 -12.80 -1.08 -17.52
N PRO A 291 -13.68 -0.98 -18.53
CA PRO A 291 -14.85 -1.86 -18.65
C PRO A 291 -14.52 -3.36 -18.73
N ASN A 292 -13.31 -3.72 -19.14
CA ASN A 292 -12.85 -5.09 -19.26
C ASN A 292 -12.23 -5.67 -17.97
N VAL A 293 -12.13 -4.90 -16.88
CA VAL A 293 -11.52 -5.31 -15.60
C VAL A 293 -12.57 -5.29 -14.49
N ASP A 294 -12.81 -6.43 -13.83
CA ASP A 294 -13.70 -6.51 -12.66
C ASP A 294 -12.90 -6.36 -11.35
N PRO A 295 -13.14 -5.31 -10.53
CA PRO A 295 -12.50 -5.18 -9.22
C PRO A 295 -12.81 -6.32 -8.23
N ARG A 296 -13.79 -7.19 -8.54
CA ARG A 296 -14.15 -8.34 -7.71
C ARG A 296 -13.33 -9.60 -8.01
N ASP A 297 -12.54 -9.59 -9.07
CA ASP A 297 -11.69 -10.72 -9.44
C ASP A 297 -10.69 -11.07 -8.32
N GLU A 298 -10.41 -12.36 -8.15
CA GLU A 298 -9.50 -12.88 -7.12
C GLU A 298 -8.08 -12.29 -7.21
N VAL A 299 -7.68 -11.84 -8.40
CA VAL A 299 -6.41 -11.14 -8.63
C VAL A 299 -6.27 -9.84 -7.81
N PHE A 300 -7.38 -9.25 -7.35
CA PHE A 300 -7.40 -8.09 -6.46
C PHE A 300 -7.58 -8.45 -4.97
N ALA A 301 -7.61 -9.75 -4.64
CA ALA A 301 -7.70 -10.21 -3.26
C ALA A 301 -6.51 -9.70 -2.42
N PRO A 302 -6.71 -9.48 -1.11
CA PRO A 302 -7.94 -9.71 -0.33
C PRO A 302 -8.94 -8.55 -0.42
N ARG A 303 -8.66 -7.52 -1.22
CA ARG A 303 -9.46 -6.30 -1.35
C ARG A 303 -10.25 -6.27 -2.67
N ASN A 304 -10.72 -7.43 -3.14
CA ASN A 304 -11.42 -7.59 -4.41
C ASN A 304 -12.89 -7.16 -4.30
N ARG A 305 -13.11 -5.85 -4.16
CA ARG A 305 -14.41 -5.20 -4.19
C ARG A 305 -14.24 -3.75 -4.62
N PRO A 306 -15.27 -3.08 -5.14
CA PRO A 306 -15.19 -1.66 -5.42
C PRO A 306 -15.10 -0.86 -4.12
N PHE A 307 -14.26 0.17 -4.13
CA PHE A 307 -14.17 1.18 -3.08
C PHE A 307 -14.58 2.55 -3.60
N TYR A 308 -15.10 3.37 -2.70
CA TYR A 308 -15.66 4.68 -3.00
C TYR A 308 -15.27 5.68 -1.90
N MET A 309 -15.53 6.96 -2.15
CA MET A 309 -15.43 8.00 -1.13
C MET A 309 -16.65 8.91 -1.14
N ARG A 310 -16.96 9.48 0.02
CA ARG A 310 -17.94 10.58 0.19
C ARG A 310 -17.46 11.53 1.28
N GLU A 311 -18.09 12.67 1.44
CA GLU A 311 -17.62 13.71 2.37
C GLU A 311 -17.43 13.19 3.80
N ASN A 312 -18.46 12.54 4.34
CA ASN A 312 -18.54 12.11 5.74
C ASN A 312 -19.16 10.72 5.83
N GLN A 313 -19.14 10.12 7.03
CA GLN A 313 -19.76 8.83 7.35
C GLN A 313 -19.14 7.67 6.55
N ALA A 314 -18.07 7.07 7.03
CA ALA A 314 -17.56 5.85 6.40
C ALA A 314 -18.57 4.68 6.47
N ASP A 315 -18.52 3.76 5.49
CA ASP A 315 -19.23 2.47 5.50
C ASP A 315 -18.28 1.33 5.12
N ALA A 316 -17.76 0.64 6.13
CA ALA A 316 -16.81 -0.45 5.99
C ALA A 316 -17.37 -1.64 5.19
N LYS A 317 -18.67 -1.92 5.28
CA LYS A 317 -19.30 -3.03 4.57
C LYS A 317 -19.45 -2.72 3.09
N LYS A 318 -19.72 -1.46 2.75
CA LYS A 318 -19.87 -1.00 1.37
C LYS A 318 -18.58 -0.50 0.72
N GLY A 319 -17.47 -0.46 1.46
CA GLY A 319 -16.18 0.01 0.96
C GLY A 319 -16.17 1.52 0.71
N ILE A 320 -16.93 2.29 1.51
CA ILE A 320 -17.04 3.74 1.37
C ILE A 320 -16.14 4.39 2.42
N PHE A 321 -15.09 5.06 1.96
CA PHE A 321 -14.25 5.93 2.78
C PHE A 321 -14.94 7.28 3.00
N SER A 322 -14.62 7.92 4.12
CA SER A 322 -14.99 9.31 4.35
C SER A 322 -13.81 10.21 3.96
N TRP A 323 -14.08 11.35 3.32
CA TRP A 323 -13.05 12.36 3.11
C TRP A 323 -12.61 12.93 4.46
N LEU A 324 -13.60 13.32 5.28
CA LEU A 324 -13.45 13.76 6.66
C LEU A 324 -13.72 12.59 7.62
N PRO A 325 -12.74 12.20 8.46
CA PRO A 325 -12.88 11.02 9.31
C PRO A 325 -14.00 11.24 10.33
N SER A 326 -14.92 10.27 10.45
CA SER A 326 -16.04 10.36 11.40
C SER A 326 -15.63 9.97 12.82
N ARG A 327 -14.59 9.13 12.94
CA ARG A 327 -13.93 8.80 14.21
C ARG A 327 -12.43 8.62 13.99
N GLY A 328 -11.63 9.07 14.95
CA GLY A 328 -10.18 8.94 14.89
C GLY A 328 -9.57 9.93 13.91
N SER A 329 -8.78 9.44 12.97
CA SER A 329 -8.12 10.20 11.92
C SER A 329 -8.11 9.40 10.61
N ASN A 330 -7.58 10.00 9.56
CA ASN A 330 -7.20 9.32 8.33
C ASN A 330 -5.92 9.98 7.79
N ARG A 331 -5.29 9.37 6.77
CA ARG A 331 -4.05 9.91 6.19
C ARG A 331 -4.20 11.37 5.73
N ARG A 332 -5.35 11.75 5.18
CA ARG A 332 -5.64 13.12 4.70
C ARG A 332 -5.56 14.13 5.84
N LEU A 333 -6.24 13.87 6.96
CA LEU A 333 -6.22 14.75 8.13
C LEU A 333 -4.82 14.83 8.75
N GLU A 334 -4.10 13.71 8.84
CA GLU A 334 -2.72 13.70 9.37
C GLU A 334 -1.75 14.49 8.50
N ILE A 335 -1.88 14.44 7.17
CA ILE A 335 -1.07 15.25 6.25
C ILE A 335 -1.30 16.73 6.53
N MET A 336 -2.56 17.18 6.59
CA MET A 336 -2.90 18.57 6.83
C MET A 336 -2.42 19.06 8.21
N ARG A 337 -2.55 18.24 9.25
CA ARG A 337 -2.04 18.56 10.59
C ARG A 337 -0.51 18.68 10.60
N LYS A 338 0.21 17.76 9.96
CA LYS A 338 1.67 17.81 9.87
C LYS A 338 2.16 19.04 9.09
N LEU A 339 1.45 19.42 8.04
CA LEU A 339 1.75 20.63 7.28
C LEU A 339 1.58 21.88 8.15
N LEU A 340 0.48 21.97 8.93
CA LEU A 340 0.28 23.08 9.89
C LEU A 340 1.35 23.09 10.98
N ALA A 341 1.71 21.94 11.55
CA ALA A 341 2.73 21.86 12.58
C ALA A 341 4.12 22.35 12.12
N GLN A 342 4.39 22.31 10.81
CA GLN A 342 5.63 22.84 10.21
C GLN A 342 5.51 24.31 9.80
N SER A 343 4.35 24.74 9.32
CA SER A 343 4.13 26.10 8.80
C SER A 343 3.71 27.10 9.88
N ALA A 344 3.11 26.66 10.97
CA ALA A 344 2.60 27.51 12.03
C ALA A 344 2.72 26.87 13.43
N ALA A 345 3.19 27.64 14.41
CA ALA A 345 3.29 27.21 15.81
C ALA A 345 1.92 27.30 16.52
N LEU A 346 0.93 26.53 16.05
CA LEU A 346 -0.43 26.51 16.59
C LEU A 346 -0.61 25.36 17.60
N PRO A 347 -1.48 25.50 18.61
CA PRO A 347 -1.88 24.39 19.48
C PRO A 347 -2.52 23.23 18.70
N GLU A 348 -2.38 21.99 19.18
CA GLU A 348 -2.85 20.79 18.45
C GLU A 348 -4.35 20.81 18.12
N GLU A 349 -5.19 21.30 19.02
CA GLU A 349 -6.65 21.41 18.79
C GLU A 349 -6.98 22.40 17.67
N GLU A 350 -6.24 23.51 17.61
CA GLU A 350 -6.38 24.52 16.57
C GLU A 350 -5.91 23.98 15.22
N GLN A 351 -4.78 23.25 15.20
CA GLN A 351 -4.30 22.57 14.00
C GLN A 351 -5.36 21.59 13.47
N LYS A 352 -5.99 20.81 14.35
CA LYS A 352 -7.01 19.83 13.97
C LYS A 352 -8.26 20.53 13.40
N ARG A 353 -8.71 21.62 14.02
CA ARG A 353 -9.85 22.41 13.54
C ARG A 353 -9.60 22.94 12.13
N LEU A 354 -8.49 23.67 11.93
CA LEU A 354 -8.13 24.27 10.65
C LEU A 354 -7.89 23.22 9.56
N ALA A 355 -7.23 22.10 9.89
CA ALA A 355 -7.06 20.99 8.97
C ALA A 355 -8.40 20.39 8.52
N THR A 356 -9.36 20.25 9.45
CA THR A 356 -10.71 19.73 9.14
C THR A 356 -11.49 20.71 8.24
N GLU A 357 -11.43 22.00 8.53
CA GLU A 357 -12.06 23.05 7.72
C GLU A 357 -11.48 23.11 6.31
N ALA A 358 -10.14 23.07 6.18
CA ALA A 358 -9.47 23.05 4.90
C ALA A 358 -9.83 21.80 4.08
N LEU A 359 -9.84 20.61 4.70
CA LEU A 359 -10.28 19.39 4.02
C LEU A 359 -11.73 19.51 3.54
N ARG A 360 -12.64 20.08 4.34
CA ARG A 360 -14.02 20.31 3.92
C ARG A 360 -14.09 21.24 2.71
N GLY A 361 -13.34 22.34 2.73
CA GLY A 361 -13.24 23.27 1.60
C GLY A 361 -12.71 22.60 0.33
N ILE A 362 -11.65 21.79 0.48
CA ILE A 362 -11.09 21.00 -0.63
C ILE A 362 -12.14 20.04 -1.18
N TRP A 363 -12.87 19.32 -0.32
CA TRP A 363 -13.93 18.41 -0.79
C TRP A 363 -14.97 19.13 -1.65
N HIS A 364 -15.45 20.30 -1.21
CA HIS A 364 -16.41 21.08 -1.98
C HIS A 364 -15.81 21.57 -3.30
N HIS A 365 -14.56 22.02 -3.32
CA HIS A 365 -13.86 22.39 -4.54
C HIS A 365 -13.76 21.22 -5.53
N LEU A 366 -13.47 20.02 -5.04
CA LEU A 366 -13.33 18.80 -5.84
C LEU A 366 -14.68 18.25 -6.36
N THR A 367 -15.77 18.40 -5.60
CA THR A 367 -17.02 17.67 -5.85
C THR A 367 -18.22 18.55 -6.21
N ALA A 368 -18.06 19.88 -6.23
CA ALA A 368 -19.12 20.78 -6.70
C ALA A 368 -19.60 20.39 -8.11
N PRO A 369 -20.91 20.49 -8.42
CA PRO A 369 -21.45 20.07 -9.72
C PRO A 369 -20.81 20.71 -10.96
N THR A 370 -20.33 21.95 -10.81
CA THR A 370 -19.66 22.74 -11.85
C THR A 370 -18.14 22.70 -11.75
N SER A 371 -17.59 21.82 -10.90
CA SER A 371 -16.15 21.72 -10.70
C SER A 371 -15.44 21.19 -11.95
N VAL A 372 -14.26 21.75 -12.24
CA VAL A 372 -13.33 21.24 -13.29
C VAL A 372 -12.90 19.78 -13.02
N TRP A 373 -13.09 19.30 -11.79
CA TRP A 373 -12.78 17.95 -11.35
C TRP A 373 -13.85 16.91 -11.70
N ARG A 374 -14.99 17.29 -12.30
CA ARG A 374 -16.13 16.38 -12.54
C ARG A 374 -15.76 15.07 -13.23
N GLU A 375 -14.85 15.11 -14.21
CA GLU A 375 -14.39 13.91 -14.93
C GLU A 375 -13.30 13.13 -14.15
N HIS A 376 -12.53 13.83 -13.33
CA HIS A 376 -11.49 13.24 -12.48
C HIS A 376 -12.13 12.50 -11.29
N LEU A 377 -13.29 12.96 -10.83
CA LEU A 377 -14.00 12.50 -9.64
C LEU A 377 -15.47 12.18 -9.95
N PRO A 378 -15.74 11.27 -10.91
CA PRO A 378 -17.10 10.97 -11.34
C PRO A 378 -17.98 10.58 -10.15
N ALA A 379 -19.17 11.18 -10.10
CA ALA A 379 -20.19 10.90 -9.11
C ALA A 379 -21.02 9.67 -9.51
N GLU A 380 -21.35 8.82 -8.55
CA GLU A 380 -22.19 7.64 -8.69
C GLU A 380 -23.23 7.64 -7.58
N ASN A 381 -24.50 7.35 -7.91
CA ASN A 381 -25.55 7.23 -6.91
C ASN A 381 -25.73 5.75 -6.53
N LEU A 382 -25.27 5.39 -5.33
CA LEU A 382 -25.42 4.04 -4.80
C LEU A 382 -26.73 3.91 -4.02
N SER A 383 -27.47 2.85 -4.32
CA SER A 383 -28.73 2.53 -3.65
C SER A 383 -28.59 2.54 -2.12
N ARG A 384 -29.41 3.35 -1.46
CA ARG A 384 -29.42 3.56 0.02
C ARG A 384 -28.13 4.15 0.61
N GLN A 385 -27.19 4.61 -0.21
CA GLN A 385 -25.91 5.18 0.23
C GLN A 385 -25.71 6.63 -0.27
N GLY A 386 -26.51 7.05 -1.26
CA GLY A 386 -26.47 8.39 -1.83
C GLY A 386 -25.33 8.54 -2.84
N ILE A 387 -24.90 9.79 -3.03
CA ILE A 387 -23.84 10.13 -3.96
C ILE A 387 -22.48 9.77 -3.35
N VAL A 388 -21.69 9.03 -4.11
CA VAL A 388 -20.30 8.69 -3.83
C VAL A 388 -19.43 9.03 -5.04
N HIS A 389 -18.13 9.12 -4.83
CA HIS A 389 -17.15 9.41 -5.87
C HIS A 389 -16.06 8.34 -5.91
N ARG A 390 -15.40 8.24 -7.05
CA ARG A 390 -14.15 7.49 -7.26
C ARG A 390 -13.20 8.38 -8.06
N ILE A 391 -11.91 8.11 -7.96
CA ILE A 391 -10.92 8.76 -8.82
C ILE A 391 -10.97 8.09 -10.20
N SER A 392 -10.93 8.86 -11.27
CA SER A 392 -10.91 8.31 -12.61
C SER A 392 -9.52 7.74 -12.95
N HIS A 393 -9.47 6.50 -13.45
CA HIS A 393 -8.22 5.86 -13.88
C HIS A 393 -7.64 6.50 -15.16
N LEU A 394 -8.44 7.30 -15.86
CA LEU A 394 -8.08 7.93 -17.15
C LEU A 394 -7.16 9.14 -17.02
N PHE A 395 -6.95 9.64 -15.80
CA PHE A 395 -6.18 10.85 -15.51
C PHE A 395 -4.90 10.56 -14.74
N TRP A 396 -4.29 9.39 -14.96
CA TRP A 396 -3.01 9.03 -14.36
C TRP A 396 -1.97 8.79 -15.44
N GLU A 397 -0.91 9.59 -15.41
CA GLU A 397 0.31 9.39 -16.19
C GLU A 397 1.24 8.43 -15.46
N VAL A 398 1.92 7.57 -16.22
CA VAL A 398 2.93 6.65 -15.69
C VAL A 398 4.29 7.17 -16.08
N VAL A 399 5.01 7.72 -15.10
CA VAL A 399 6.28 8.43 -15.30
C VAL A 399 7.42 7.52 -14.86
N PRO A 400 8.31 7.07 -15.75
CA PRO A 400 9.56 6.41 -15.35
C PRO A 400 10.40 7.37 -14.51
N VAL A 401 10.94 6.88 -13.39
CA VAL A 401 11.80 7.69 -12.52
C VAL A 401 13.23 7.58 -13.01
N GLU A 402 13.86 8.72 -13.30
CA GLU A 402 15.26 8.79 -13.67
C GLU A 402 16.14 9.04 -12.43
N GLU A 403 17.40 8.58 -12.45
CA GLU A 403 18.36 8.81 -11.34
C GLU A 403 18.59 10.31 -11.03
N SER A 404 18.32 11.20 -12.00
CA SER A 404 18.48 12.65 -11.87
C SER A 404 17.28 13.33 -11.18
N GLU A 405 16.16 12.63 -10.98
CA GLU A 405 14.91 13.21 -10.49
C GLU A 405 15.00 13.49 -8.98
N ARG A 406 14.98 14.78 -8.61
CA ARG A 406 15.21 15.24 -7.22
C ARG A 406 14.04 15.01 -6.25
N ASN A 407 12.91 14.48 -6.72
CA ASN A 407 11.66 14.41 -5.95
C ASN A 407 11.37 13.03 -5.36
N CYS A 408 12.34 12.11 -5.37
CA CYS A 408 12.20 10.80 -4.73
C CYS A 408 12.70 10.85 -3.27
N TYR A 409 11.77 10.74 -2.31
CA TYR A 409 12.07 10.75 -0.88
C TYR A 409 12.06 9.34 -0.30
N ARG A 410 13.06 9.02 0.54
CA ARG A 410 13.12 7.75 1.27
C ARG A 410 12.97 7.97 2.76
N CYS A 411 11.95 7.36 3.36
CA CYS A 411 11.76 7.44 4.80
C CYS A 411 12.96 6.85 5.55
N THR A 412 13.52 7.61 6.51
CA THR A 412 14.66 7.17 7.33
C THR A 412 14.33 6.00 8.26
N HIS A 413 13.05 5.83 8.61
CA HIS A 413 12.58 4.78 9.51
C HIS A 413 12.19 3.49 8.79
N CYS A 414 11.20 3.53 7.89
CA CYS A 414 10.68 2.33 7.24
C CYS A 414 11.29 2.06 5.85
N ARG A 415 12.17 2.96 5.37
CA ARG A 415 12.83 2.88 4.05
C ARG A 415 11.90 2.89 2.85
N SER A 416 10.59 3.11 3.04
CA SER A 416 9.64 3.32 1.96
C SER A 416 9.99 4.53 1.11
N VAL A 417 9.72 4.41 -0.19
CA VAL A 417 9.91 5.46 -1.19
C VAL A 417 8.60 6.22 -1.43
N PHE A 418 8.72 7.54 -1.57
CA PHE A 418 7.65 8.50 -1.84
C PHE A 418 8.11 9.46 -2.94
N HIS A 419 7.18 9.98 -3.72
CA HIS A 419 7.44 10.88 -4.84
C HIS A 419 6.60 12.15 -4.75
#